data_AF-A0AAW6IYZ6-F1
#
_entry.id   AF-A0AAW6IYZ6-F1
#
_cell.length_a   1.000
_cell.length_b   1.000
_cell.length_c   1.000
_cell.angle_alpha   90.00
_cell.angle_beta   90.00
_cell.angle_gamma   90.00
#
_symmetry.space_group_name_H-M   'P 1'
#
loop_
_entity.id
_entity.type
_entity.pdbx_description
1 polymer ?
#
loop_
_entity_poly.entity_id
_entity_poly.type
_entity_poly.pdbx_seq_one_letter_code
_entity_poly.pdbx_strand_id
1 'polypeptide(L)'
;SEGSIEENQTDILWGHAVSAYWDTQAGVRLDYNKEGENRQWLAFGLQGLAPYWFELDMTAYVGERGNTAFTLEAEYELLLTQKLIIQPRAEITLYGKNDKQNELGSGLSSSAIGFRVRYEFTRQFAPYIGVEWSNKFGNTADYATSSGQSSNNTAFVAGIKFWF
;
A
#
# COMPACT_ATOMS: atom_id res chain seq x y z
N SER A 1 13.12 -20.19 13.50
CA SER A 1 12.33 -19.13 12.86
C SER A 1 10.91 -19.64 12.71
N GLU A 2 10.04 -19.31 13.67
CA GLU A 2 8.61 -19.60 13.56
C GLU A 2 8.01 -18.54 12.65
N GLY A 3 7.76 -18.90 11.39
CA GLY A 3 7.06 -18.04 10.43
C GLY A 3 5.57 -18.03 10.76
N SER A 4 5.17 -17.29 11.79
CA SER A 4 3.75 -16.93 11.96
C SER A 4 3.47 -15.67 11.16
N ILE A 5 2.37 -15.66 10.41
CA ILE A 5 1.88 -14.47 9.71
C ILE A 5 1.54 -13.43 10.78
N GLU A 6 2.31 -12.34 10.88
CA GLU A 6 2.10 -11.27 11.87
C GLU A 6 0.90 -10.40 11.48
N GLU A 7 0.72 -10.12 10.19
CA GLU A 7 -0.39 -9.35 9.64
C GLU A 7 -0.79 -9.89 8.25
N ASN A 8 -2.08 -9.92 7.95
CA ASN A 8 -2.62 -10.28 6.65
C ASN A 8 -3.70 -9.27 6.26
N GLN A 9 -3.56 -8.70 5.06
CA GLN A 9 -4.58 -7.87 4.43
C GLN A 9 -5.11 -8.60 3.20
N THR A 10 -6.43 -8.72 3.11
CA THR A 10 -7.11 -9.30 1.95
C THR A 10 -8.15 -8.32 1.41
N ASP A 11 -8.02 -7.95 0.13
CA ASP A 11 -8.93 -7.04 -0.57
C ASP A 11 -9.76 -7.81 -1.61
N ILE A 12 -11.07 -7.59 -1.62
CA ILE A 12 -12.00 -8.06 -2.64
C ILE A 12 -12.73 -6.86 -3.21
N LEU A 13 -12.37 -6.47 -4.43
CA LEU A 13 -12.84 -5.24 -5.07
C LEU A 13 -13.58 -5.56 -6.36
N TRP A 14 -14.68 -4.82 -6.59
CA TRP A 14 -15.37 -4.74 -7.86
C TRP A 14 -15.07 -3.39 -8.50
N GLY A 15 -14.59 -3.41 -9.75
CA GLY A 15 -14.23 -2.22 -10.52
C GLY A 15 -15.22 -1.91 -11.63
N HIS A 16 -15.46 -0.62 -11.88
CA HIS A 16 -16.24 -0.13 -13.01
C HIS A 16 -15.59 1.10 -13.65
N ALA A 17 -15.34 1.02 -14.96
CA ALA A 17 -14.80 2.11 -15.76
C ALA A 17 -15.76 3.29 -15.80
N VAL A 18 -15.27 4.45 -15.35
CA VAL A 18 -16.02 5.72 -15.43
C VAL A 18 -15.49 6.61 -16.55
N SER A 19 -14.26 6.38 -17.01
CA SER A 19 -13.69 7.03 -18.20
C SER A 19 -12.66 6.12 -18.87
N ALA A 20 -12.07 6.58 -19.98
CA ALA A 20 -11.02 5.84 -20.67
C ALA A 20 -9.74 5.61 -19.84
N TYR A 21 -9.54 6.38 -18.78
CA TYR A 21 -8.33 6.35 -17.96
C TYR A 21 -8.61 6.13 -16.47
N TRP A 22 -9.88 5.97 -16.08
CA TRP A 22 -10.27 5.93 -14.66
C TRP A 22 -11.36 4.90 -14.42
N ASP A 23 -11.14 4.10 -13.38
CA ASP A 23 -12.03 3.09 -12.85
C ASP A 23 -12.40 3.44 -11.41
N THR A 24 -13.69 3.37 -11.09
CA THR A 24 -14.15 3.37 -9.70
C THR A 24 -14.11 1.96 -9.14
N GLN A 25 -13.85 1.83 -7.85
CA GLN A 25 -13.80 0.56 -7.15
C GLN A 25 -14.69 0.59 -5.92
N ALA A 26 -15.34 -0.52 -5.63
CA ALA A 26 -16.08 -0.74 -4.39
C ALA A 26 -15.86 -2.18 -3.92
N GLY A 27 -15.70 -2.39 -2.63
CA GLY A 27 -15.46 -3.73 -2.13
C GLY A 27 -15.28 -3.83 -0.63
N VAL A 28 -14.64 -4.91 -0.20
CA VAL A 28 -14.36 -5.19 1.19
C VAL A 28 -12.88 -5.49 1.39
N ARG A 29 -12.34 -5.00 2.50
CA ARG A 29 -11.00 -5.31 2.99
C ARG A 29 -11.09 -5.99 4.34
N LEU A 30 -10.34 -7.08 4.50
CA LEU A 30 -10.23 -7.84 5.73
C LEU A 30 -8.79 -7.78 6.22
N ASP A 31 -8.59 -7.14 7.37
CA ASP A 31 -7.31 -7.14 8.08
C ASP A 31 -7.36 -8.18 9.20
N TYR A 32 -6.39 -9.09 9.20
CA TYR A 32 -6.13 -10.01 10.28
C TYR A 32 -4.79 -9.63 10.93
N ASN A 33 -4.83 -9.29 12.21
CA ASN A 33 -3.64 -8.95 12.99
C ASN A 33 -3.57 -9.88 14.20
N LYS A 34 -2.42 -10.55 14.39
CA LYS A 34 -2.25 -11.52 15.48
C LYS A 34 -2.15 -10.83 16.85
N GLU A 35 -1.57 -9.63 16.91
CA GLU A 35 -1.38 -8.87 18.15
C GLU A 35 -2.49 -7.82 18.37
N GLY A 36 -3.28 -7.53 17.34
CA GLY A 36 -4.37 -6.56 17.34
C GLY A 36 -5.79 -7.15 17.22
N GLU A 37 -6.75 -6.30 16.84
CA GLU A 37 -8.12 -6.74 16.54
C GLU A 37 -8.31 -6.90 15.02
N ASN A 38 -8.99 -7.97 14.60
CA ASN A 38 -9.38 -8.14 13.21
C ASN A 38 -10.32 -7.03 12.76
N ARG A 39 -10.17 -6.54 11.53
CA ARG A 39 -10.98 -5.45 11.00
C ARG A 39 -11.57 -5.80 9.67
N GLN A 40 -12.82 -5.37 9.49
CA GLN A 40 -13.50 -5.37 8.22
C GLN A 40 -13.76 -3.93 7.81
N TRP A 41 -13.44 -3.63 6.56
CA TRP A 41 -13.65 -2.33 5.96
C TRP A 41 -14.51 -2.47 4.71
N LEU A 42 -15.40 -1.51 4.51
CA LEU A 42 -15.93 -1.18 3.20
C LEU A 42 -14.90 -0.28 2.50
N ALA A 43 -14.53 -0.65 1.28
CA ALA A 43 -13.56 0.08 0.47
C ALA A 43 -14.28 0.79 -0.69
N PHE A 44 -13.93 2.04 -0.94
CA PHE A 44 -14.38 2.83 -2.08
C PHE A 44 -13.16 3.53 -2.69
N GLY A 45 -12.85 3.20 -3.94
CA GLY A 45 -11.62 3.62 -4.58
C GLY A 45 -11.82 4.26 -5.94
N LEU A 46 -10.78 4.97 -6.38
CA LEU A 46 -10.61 5.48 -7.73
C LEU A 46 -9.19 5.12 -8.17
N GLN A 47 -9.09 4.28 -9.19
CA GLN A 47 -7.85 3.83 -9.81
C GLN A 47 -7.77 4.42 -11.21
N GLY A 48 -6.60 4.87 -11.63
CA GLY A 48 -6.44 5.28 -13.01
C GLY A 48 -5.12 5.92 -13.35
N LEU A 49 -5.04 6.35 -14.60
CA LEU A 49 -3.89 7.00 -15.17
C LEU A 49 -4.12 8.52 -15.22
N ALA A 50 -3.37 9.24 -14.38
CA ALA A 50 -3.37 10.68 -14.32
C ALA A 50 -2.49 11.33 -15.42
N PRO A 51 -2.64 12.65 -15.68
CA PRO A 51 -1.76 13.36 -16.60
C PRO A 51 -0.28 13.08 -16.31
N TYR A 52 0.53 13.03 -17.36
CA TYR A 52 1.93 12.60 -17.33
C TYR A 52 2.16 11.10 -17.10
N TRP A 53 1.15 10.24 -17.20
CA TRP A 53 1.28 8.77 -17.04
C TRP A 53 1.59 8.31 -15.62
N PHE A 54 1.12 9.04 -14.62
CA PHE A 54 1.11 8.55 -13.24
C PHE A 54 -0.02 7.55 -13.06
N GLU A 55 0.28 6.39 -12.51
CA GLU A 55 -0.71 5.45 -12.02
C GLU A 55 -1.08 5.88 -10.60
N LEU A 56 -2.35 6.24 -10.39
CA LEU A 56 -2.86 6.71 -9.11
C LEU A 56 -3.94 5.77 -8.60
N ASP A 57 -3.83 5.42 -7.32
CA ASP A 57 -4.80 4.64 -6.58
C ASP A 57 -5.21 5.40 -5.32
N MET A 58 -6.49 5.73 -5.22
CA MET A 58 -7.05 6.45 -4.08
C MET A 58 -8.17 5.64 -3.48
N THR A 59 -8.02 5.17 -2.25
CA THR A 59 -9.03 4.32 -1.61
C THR A 59 -9.40 4.85 -0.24
N ALA A 60 -10.68 5.12 -0.05
CA ALA A 60 -11.28 5.42 1.24
C ALA A 60 -11.87 4.14 1.85
N TYR A 61 -11.66 3.98 3.15
CA TYR A 61 -12.13 2.83 3.92
C TYR A 61 -13.05 3.30 5.05
N VAL A 62 -14.14 2.57 5.26
CA VAL A 62 -15.05 2.74 6.40
C VAL A 62 -15.19 1.41 7.11
N GLY A 63 -14.80 1.38 8.38
CA GLY A 63 -14.82 0.20 9.22
C GLY A 63 -15.82 0.32 10.37
N GLU A 64 -15.84 -0.70 11.20
CA GLU A 64 -16.66 -0.74 12.40
C GLU A 64 -16.27 0.35 13.41
N ARG A 65 -17.17 0.64 14.37
CA ARG A 65 -16.95 1.63 15.46
C ARG A 65 -16.60 3.05 14.96
N GLY A 66 -16.97 3.35 13.71
CA GLY A 66 -16.70 4.62 13.05
C GLY A 66 -15.22 4.85 12.76
N ASN A 67 -14.45 3.77 12.55
CA ASN A 67 -13.10 3.84 12.02
C ASN A 67 -13.15 4.20 10.55
N THR A 68 -12.26 5.08 10.12
CA THR A 68 -12.11 5.46 8.71
C THR A 68 -10.63 5.49 8.37
N ALA A 69 -10.31 5.19 7.12
CA ALA A 69 -8.96 5.32 6.61
C ALA A 69 -8.98 5.83 5.18
N PHE A 70 -7.85 6.39 4.74
CA PHE A 70 -7.65 6.80 3.37
C PHE A 70 -6.23 6.47 2.96
N THR A 71 -6.08 5.80 1.83
CA THR A 71 -4.80 5.47 1.22
C THR A 71 -4.71 6.13 -0.14
N LEU A 72 -3.59 6.80 -0.39
CA LEU A 72 -3.21 7.33 -1.70
C LEU A 72 -1.89 6.67 -2.09
N GLU A 73 -1.89 6.06 -3.26
CA GLU A 73 -0.72 5.48 -3.90
C GLU A 73 -0.50 6.14 -5.26
N ALA A 74 0.76 6.42 -5.55
CA ALA A 74 1.21 6.98 -6.82
C ALA A 74 2.42 6.20 -7.31
N GLU A 75 2.32 5.67 -8.52
CA GLU A 75 3.38 4.96 -9.21
C GLU A 75 3.67 5.60 -10.56
N TYR A 76 4.88 5.38 -11.06
CA TYR A 76 5.27 5.83 -12.38
C TYR A 76 6.23 4.82 -13.02
N GLU A 77 5.95 4.36 -14.25
CA GLU A 77 6.88 3.50 -14.99
C GLU A 77 7.82 4.30 -15.89
N LEU A 78 9.10 4.43 -15.49
CA LEU A 78 10.17 5.04 -16.27
C LEU A 78 10.89 3.96 -17.10
N LEU A 79 10.64 3.93 -18.41
CA LEU A 79 11.35 3.05 -19.32
C LEU A 79 12.74 3.64 -19.62
N LEU A 80 13.78 3.09 -18.97
CA LEU A 80 15.17 3.43 -19.30
C LEU A 80 15.60 2.80 -20.62
N THR A 81 15.16 1.57 -20.86
CA THR A 81 15.31 0.87 -22.14
C THR A 81 14.02 0.10 -22.45
N GLN A 82 13.96 -0.60 -23.58
CA GLN A 82 12.83 -1.47 -23.92
C GLN A 82 12.66 -2.68 -22.97
N LYS A 83 13.60 -2.91 -22.04
CA LYS A 83 13.59 -4.04 -21.09
C LYS A 83 13.93 -3.64 -19.66
N LEU A 84 14.39 -2.42 -19.42
CA LEU A 84 14.81 -1.94 -18.10
C LEU A 84 13.87 -0.81 -17.67
N ILE A 85 13.10 -1.05 -16.62
CA ILE A 85 12.07 -0.15 -16.12
C ILE A 85 12.42 0.22 -14.68
N ILE A 86 12.38 1.52 -14.37
CA ILE A 86 12.42 2.02 -13.01
C ILE A 86 11.01 2.42 -12.62
N GLN A 87 10.59 2.00 -11.43
CA GLN A 87 9.26 2.25 -10.89
C GLN A 87 9.42 2.92 -9.52
N PRO A 88 9.50 4.27 -9.45
CA PRO A 88 9.24 4.98 -8.22
C PRO A 88 7.78 4.80 -7.80
N ARG A 89 7.58 4.65 -6.50
CA ARG A 89 6.29 4.50 -5.83
C ARG A 89 6.25 5.41 -4.61
N ALA A 90 5.12 6.04 -4.35
CA ALA A 90 4.85 6.75 -3.11
C ALA A 90 3.49 6.32 -2.58
N GLU A 91 3.40 6.08 -1.28
CA GLU A 91 2.15 5.73 -0.61
C GLU A 91 1.99 6.60 0.64
N ILE A 92 0.76 7.04 0.90
CA ILE A 92 0.39 7.75 2.11
C ILE A 92 -0.88 7.11 2.66
N THR A 93 -0.89 6.82 3.96
CA THR A 93 -2.06 6.30 4.65
C THR A 93 -2.44 7.21 5.83
N LEU A 94 -3.72 7.56 5.87
CA LEU A 94 -4.35 8.33 6.94
C LEU A 94 -5.44 7.52 7.64
N TYR A 95 -5.60 7.72 8.94
CA TYR A 95 -6.70 7.15 9.73
C TYR A 95 -7.52 8.26 10.40
N GLY A 96 -8.83 8.07 10.51
CA GLY A 96 -9.71 9.05 11.15
C GLY A 96 -9.70 8.99 12.69
N LYS A 97 -9.22 7.90 13.29
CA LYS A 97 -9.23 7.66 14.73
C LYS A 97 -7.97 6.97 15.22
N ASN A 98 -7.67 7.17 16.50
CA ASN A 98 -6.65 6.42 17.19
C ASN A 98 -7.19 5.03 17.53
N ASP A 99 -6.39 4.03 17.23
CA ASP A 99 -6.62 2.62 17.50
C ASP A 99 -5.33 2.06 18.11
N LYS A 100 -5.25 2.15 19.44
CA LYS A 100 -4.06 1.72 20.19
C LYS A 100 -3.84 0.21 20.12
N GLN A 101 -4.90 -0.59 19.96
CA GLN A 101 -4.78 -2.05 19.88
C GLN A 101 -4.08 -2.49 18.60
N ASN A 102 -4.31 -1.76 17.50
CA ASN A 102 -3.66 -2.00 16.22
C ASN A 102 -2.44 -1.08 15.97
N GLU A 103 -2.00 -0.33 16.98
CA GLU A 103 -0.89 0.63 16.90
C GLU A 103 -1.05 1.72 15.82
N LEU A 104 -2.29 2.16 15.56
CA LEU A 104 -2.60 3.14 14.52
C LEU A 104 -3.09 4.45 15.12
N GLY A 105 -2.42 5.54 14.74
CA GLY A 105 -2.76 6.90 15.10
C GLY A 105 -3.69 7.56 14.09
N SER A 106 -4.56 8.45 14.58
CA SER A 106 -5.36 9.34 13.73
C SER A 106 -4.51 10.38 13.00
N GLY A 107 -4.98 10.84 11.85
CA GLY A 107 -4.28 11.77 10.98
C GLY A 107 -3.40 11.03 9.98
N LEU A 108 -2.31 11.68 9.57
CA LEU A 108 -1.26 11.03 8.79
C LEU A 108 -0.59 9.97 9.65
N SER A 109 -0.77 8.70 9.29
CA SER A 109 -0.27 7.57 10.07
C SER A 109 1.04 7.04 9.52
N SER A 110 1.14 6.92 8.19
CA SER A 110 2.36 6.44 7.54
C SER A 110 2.53 7.03 6.14
N SER A 111 3.79 7.00 5.68
CA SER A 111 4.16 7.20 4.29
C SER A 111 5.23 6.19 3.89
N ALA A 112 5.18 5.72 2.66
CA ALA A 112 6.23 4.90 2.07
C ALA A 112 6.71 5.52 0.76
N ILE A 113 8.01 5.43 0.50
CA ILE A 113 8.61 5.77 -0.79
C ILE A 113 9.43 4.56 -1.22
N GLY A 114 9.10 4.02 -2.39
CA GLY A 114 9.73 2.86 -2.97
C GLY A 114 10.41 3.19 -4.30
N PHE A 115 11.52 2.51 -4.57
CA PHE A 115 12.13 2.50 -5.89
C PHE A 115 12.42 1.06 -6.28
N ARG A 116 11.79 0.60 -7.35
CA ARG A 116 12.01 -0.73 -7.90
C ARG A 116 12.64 -0.63 -9.28
N VAL A 117 13.56 -1.52 -9.56
CA VAL A 117 14.16 -1.71 -10.88
C VAL A 117 13.74 -3.08 -11.36
N ARG A 118 13.03 -3.11 -12.48
CA ARG A 118 12.51 -4.32 -13.12
C ARG A 118 13.23 -4.55 -14.44
N TYR A 119 13.67 -5.78 -14.68
CA TYR A 119 14.26 -6.19 -15.95
C TYR A 119 13.41 -7.25 -16.63
N GLU A 120 12.91 -6.95 -17.83
CA GLU A 120 12.04 -7.84 -18.60
C GLU A 120 12.89 -8.73 -19.53
N PHE A 121 13.26 -9.93 -19.05
CA PHE A 121 13.89 -10.94 -19.90
C PHE A 121 12.95 -11.32 -21.05
N THR A 122 11.70 -11.60 -20.68
CA THR A 122 10.53 -11.68 -21.56
C THR A 122 9.42 -10.84 -20.94
N ARG A 123 8.38 -10.51 -21.71
CA ARG A 123 7.23 -9.78 -21.13
C ARG A 123 6.54 -10.58 -20.03
N GLN A 124 6.60 -11.91 -20.09
CA GLN A 124 6.02 -12.86 -19.16
C GLN A 124 6.89 -13.16 -17.93
N PHE A 125 8.17 -12.75 -17.94
CA PHE A 125 9.10 -13.03 -16.86
C PHE A 125 10.02 -11.83 -16.61
N ALA A 126 9.77 -11.14 -15.52
CA ALA A 126 10.44 -9.90 -15.16
C ALA A 126 10.83 -9.87 -13.67
N PRO A 127 12.05 -10.30 -13.31
CA PRO A 127 12.57 -10.10 -11.97
C PRO A 127 12.78 -8.62 -11.67
N TYR A 128 12.67 -8.28 -10.40
CA TYR A 128 12.89 -6.93 -9.90
C TYR A 128 13.59 -6.94 -8.55
N ILE A 129 14.31 -5.87 -8.29
CA ILE A 129 14.88 -5.53 -7.00
C ILE A 129 14.47 -4.11 -6.63
N GLY A 130 14.48 -3.78 -5.36
CA GLY A 130 14.14 -2.43 -4.92
C GLY A 130 14.51 -2.14 -3.49
N VAL A 131 14.27 -0.89 -3.13
CA VAL A 131 14.38 -0.37 -1.77
C VAL A 131 13.11 0.41 -1.45
N GLU A 132 12.66 0.29 -0.22
CA GLU A 132 11.51 1.02 0.30
C GLU A 132 11.85 1.64 1.64
N TRP A 133 11.54 2.92 1.76
CA TRP A 133 11.61 3.66 3.01
C TRP A 133 10.20 3.93 3.51
N SER A 134 9.88 3.43 4.70
CA SER A 134 8.61 3.69 5.36
C SER A 134 8.84 4.53 6.63
N ASN A 135 7.93 5.46 6.87
CA ASN A 135 7.91 6.30 8.06
C ASN A 135 6.51 6.26 8.67
N LYS A 136 6.44 6.11 9.99
CA LYS A 136 5.26 6.25 10.84
C LYS A 136 5.24 7.67 11.40
N PHE A 137 4.06 8.26 11.56
CA PHE A 137 3.88 9.64 12.05
C PHE A 137 2.87 9.72 13.20
N GLY A 138 2.91 10.83 13.94
CA GLY A 138 1.98 11.13 15.02
C GLY A 138 1.88 9.98 16.04
N ASN A 139 0.65 9.70 16.48
CA ASN A 139 0.42 8.64 17.46
C ASN A 139 0.82 7.24 16.94
N THR A 140 0.82 7.00 15.62
CA THR A 140 1.31 5.73 15.05
C THR A 140 2.81 5.54 15.35
N ALA A 141 3.60 6.62 15.25
CA ALA A 141 5.01 6.59 15.62
C ALA A 141 5.20 6.38 17.12
N ASP A 142 4.37 7.03 17.94
CA ASP A 142 4.41 6.90 19.41
C ASP A 142 4.05 5.49 19.87
N TYR A 143 3.06 4.85 19.24
CA TYR A 143 2.70 3.46 19.52
C TYR A 143 3.82 2.51 19.12
N ALA A 144 4.37 2.65 17.91
CA ALA A 144 5.48 1.82 17.44
C ALA A 144 6.70 1.92 18.37
N THR A 145 7.10 3.13 18.75
CA THR A 145 8.25 3.35 19.64
C THR A 145 8.01 2.85 21.05
N SER A 146 6.77 2.94 21.56
CA SER A 146 6.38 2.37 22.85
C SER A 146 6.44 0.85 22.88
N SER A 147 6.20 0.20 21.75
CA SER A 147 6.32 -1.26 21.56
C SER A 147 7.75 -1.69 21.19
N GLY A 148 8.72 -0.78 21.24
CA GLY A 148 10.13 -1.08 20.91
C GLY A 148 10.41 -1.20 19.40
N GLN A 149 9.46 -0.86 18.55
CA GLN A 149 9.64 -0.80 17.09
C GLN A 149 10.18 0.56 16.66
N SER A 150 10.84 0.60 15.51
CA SER A 150 11.28 1.86 14.90
C SER A 150 10.11 2.58 14.22
N SER A 151 10.08 3.92 14.31
CA SER A 151 9.15 4.75 13.54
C SER A 151 9.57 4.91 12.08
N ASN A 152 10.79 4.53 11.71
CA ASN A 152 11.26 4.46 10.34
C ASN A 152 11.82 3.08 10.01
N ASN A 153 11.65 2.64 8.78
CA ASN A 153 12.15 1.36 8.33
C ASN A 153 12.66 1.45 6.89
N THR A 154 13.73 0.71 6.59
CA THR A 154 14.26 0.55 5.24
C THR A 154 14.23 -0.92 4.89
N ALA A 155 13.46 -1.27 3.85
CA ALA A 155 13.33 -2.63 3.37
C ALA A 155 14.01 -2.78 2.01
N PHE A 156 14.79 -3.84 1.83
CA PHE A 156 15.26 -4.28 0.52
C PHE A 156 14.32 -5.36 0.00
N VAL A 157 13.83 -5.20 -1.22
CA VAL A 157 12.88 -6.13 -1.84
C VAL A 157 13.49 -6.79 -3.07
N ALA A 158 13.18 -8.06 -3.26
CA ALA A 158 13.49 -8.80 -4.48
C ALA A 158 12.30 -9.69 -4.81
N GLY A 159 11.90 -9.75 -6.08
CA GLY A 159 10.74 -10.52 -6.50
C GLY A 159 10.72 -10.78 -7.99
N ILE A 160 9.69 -11.49 -8.44
CA ILE A 160 9.50 -11.86 -9.85
C ILE A 160 8.06 -11.54 -10.24
N LYS A 161 7.89 -10.74 -11.30
CA LYS A 161 6.60 -10.54 -11.98
C LYS A 161 6.48 -11.57 -13.11
N PHE A 162 5.39 -12.34 -13.14
CA PHE A 162 5.12 -13.31 -14.18
C PHE A 162 3.64 -13.38 -14.55
N TRP A 163 3.34 -13.74 -15.81
CA TRP A 163 1.97 -13.97 -16.32
C TRP A 163 2.00 -14.94 -17.52
N PHE A 164 0.87 -15.57 -17.83
CA PHE A 164 0.71 -16.60 -18.87
C PHE A 164 -0.32 -16.23 -19.94
#